data_AF-A0A410V3Q1-F1
#
_entry.id   AF-A0A410V3Q1-F1
#
_cell.length_a   1.000
_cell.length_b   1.000
_cell.length_c   1.000
_cell.angle_alpha   90.00
_cell.angle_beta   90.00
_cell.angle_gamma   90.00
#
_symmetry.space_group_name_H-M   'P 1'
#
loop_
_entity.id
_entity.type
_entity.pdbx_description
1 polymer ?
#
loop_
_entity_poly.entity_id
_entity_poly.type
_entity_poly.pdbx_seq_one_letter_code
_entity_poly.pdbx_strand_id
1 'polypeptide(L)' 'MAAAKKQTARGRKQDRARVAGGQQYEIAYEAKKTRKSASAVKKAVKKVGNSRKKVERKLGRKGR' A
#
# COMPACT_ATOMS: atom_id res chain seq x y z
N MET A 1 -8.36 17.79 -29.30
CA MET A 1 -7.12 16.99 -29.21
C MET A 1 -6.91 16.59 -27.75
N ALA A 2 -6.81 15.29 -27.46
CA ALA A 2 -6.62 14.81 -26.09
C ALA A 2 -5.18 15.11 -25.62
N ALA A 3 -5.02 15.89 -24.56
CA ALA A 3 -3.71 16.21 -24.00
C ALA A 3 -3.01 14.92 -23.51
N ALA A 4 -1.88 14.59 -24.11
CA ALA A 4 -1.04 13.47 -23.68
C ALA A 4 -0.60 13.70 -22.22
N LYS A 5 -0.96 12.76 -21.32
CA LYS A 5 -0.54 12.79 -19.92
C LYS A 5 1.00 12.74 -19.85
N LYS A 6 1.63 13.85 -19.44
CA LYS A 6 3.07 13.89 -19.13
C LYS A 6 3.37 12.83 -18.06
N GLN A 7 4.08 11.76 -18.43
CA GLN A 7 4.59 10.79 -17.45
C GLN A 7 5.65 11.50 -16.60
N THR A 8 5.30 11.81 -15.36
CA THR A 8 6.27 12.35 -14.39
C THR A 8 7.32 11.28 -14.08
N ALA A 9 8.58 11.68 -13.88
CA ALA A 9 9.68 10.77 -13.51
C ALA A 9 9.39 9.92 -12.25
N ARG A 10 8.44 10.36 -11.41
CA ARG A 10 7.79 9.53 -10.40
C ARG A 10 6.88 8.50 -11.08
N GLY A 11 7.47 7.37 -11.49
CA GLY A 11 6.77 6.30 -12.19
C GLY A 11 5.87 5.43 -11.31
N ARG A 12 5.05 4.57 -11.95
CA ARG A 12 4.10 3.62 -11.35
C ARG A 12 4.67 2.75 -10.23
N LYS A 13 5.99 2.50 -10.24
CA LYS A 13 6.69 1.73 -9.19
C LYS A 13 6.60 2.43 -7.83
N GLN A 14 6.60 3.76 -7.83
CA GLN A 14 6.55 4.57 -6.62
C GLN A 14 5.15 4.53 -5.97
N ASP A 15 4.09 4.58 -6.78
CA ASP A 15 2.72 4.37 -6.31
C ASP A 15 2.52 2.98 -5.73
N ARG A 16 3.00 1.94 -6.43
CA ARG A 16 2.90 0.54 -5.96
C ARG A 16 3.70 0.24 -4.70
N ALA A 17 4.62 1.12 -4.30
CA ALA A 17 5.39 0.97 -3.07
C ALA A 17 4.64 1.48 -1.82
N ARG A 18 3.50 2.16 -2.02
CA ARG A 18 2.70 2.75 -0.96
C ARG A 18 1.38 2.01 -0.80
N VAL A 19 0.85 2.01 0.42
CA VAL A 19 -0.49 1.54 0.79
C VAL A 19 -1.29 2.77 1.17
N ALA A 20 -2.34 3.06 0.42
CA ALA A 20 -3.21 4.19 0.75
C ALA A 20 -4.09 3.83 1.95
N GLY A 21 -3.64 4.15 3.17
CA GLY A 21 -4.36 3.86 4.41
C GLY A 21 -5.72 4.56 4.57
N GLY A 22 -6.03 5.53 3.69
CA GLY A 22 -7.35 6.18 3.60
C GLY A 22 -8.32 5.48 2.64
N GLN A 23 -7.84 4.58 1.77
CA GLN A 23 -8.69 3.89 0.79
C GLN A 23 -9.05 2.50 1.29
N GLN A 24 -10.36 2.23 1.41
CA GLN A 24 -10.86 0.94 1.89
C GLN A 24 -10.44 -0.22 0.98
N TYR A 25 -10.44 -0.02 -0.34
CA TYR A 25 -10.03 -1.02 -1.31
C TYR A 25 -8.57 -1.46 -1.11
N GLU A 26 -7.65 -0.51 -0.93
CA GLU A 26 -6.23 -0.78 -0.69
C GLU A 26 -6.00 -1.52 0.62
N ILE A 27 -6.71 -1.13 1.69
CA ILE A 27 -6.63 -1.81 2.98
C ILE A 27 -7.18 -3.23 2.89
N ALA A 28 -8.30 -3.44 2.19
CA ALA A 28 -8.89 -4.75 1.99
C ALA A 28 -7.98 -5.66 1.15
N TYR A 29 -7.35 -5.11 0.12
CA TYR A 29 -6.37 -5.83 -0.70
C TYR A 29 -5.17 -6.27 0.13
N GLU A 30 -4.56 -5.37 0.91
CA GLU A 30 -3.45 -5.70 1.80
C GLU A 30 -3.85 -6.68 2.90
N ALA A 31 -5.04 -6.54 3.46
CA ALA A 31 -5.60 -7.46 4.44
C ALA A 31 -5.71 -8.88 3.87
N LYS A 32 -6.30 -9.03 2.66
CA LYS A 32 -6.39 -10.30 1.94
C LYS A 32 -5.00 -10.87 1.62
N LYS A 33 -4.09 -10.01 1.14
CA LYS A 33 -2.73 -10.40 0.79
C LYS A 33 -1.96 -10.89 2.02
N THR A 34 -2.08 -10.18 3.14
CA THR A 34 -1.36 -10.50 4.39
C THR A 34 -2.08 -11.51 5.29
N ARG A 35 -3.30 -11.93 4.93
CA ARG A 35 -4.19 -12.74 5.78
C ARG A 35 -4.39 -12.12 7.16
N LYS A 36 -4.50 -10.79 7.21
CA LYS A 36 -4.75 -10.01 8.42
C LYS A 36 -6.04 -9.24 8.28
N SER A 37 -6.59 -8.77 9.40
CA SER A 37 -7.77 -7.92 9.38
C SER A 37 -7.44 -6.52 8.84
N ALA A 38 -8.44 -5.87 8.23
CA ALA A 38 -8.34 -4.47 7.80
C ALA A 38 -7.94 -3.53 8.95
N SER A 39 -8.40 -3.82 10.17
CA SER A 39 -8.03 -3.06 11.37
C SER A 39 -6.54 -3.22 11.73
N ALA A 40 -5.96 -4.42 11.58
CA ALA A 40 -4.54 -4.65 11.78
C ALA A 40 -3.70 -3.90 10.72
N VAL A 41 -4.14 -3.89 9.46
CA VAL A 41 -3.49 -3.12 8.39
C VAL A 41 -3.55 -1.62 8.68
N LYS A 42 -4.71 -1.08 9.06
CA LYS A 42 -4.84 0.34 9.47
C LYS A 42 -3.90 0.70 10.63
N LYS A 43 -3.83 -0.15 11.66
CA LYS A 43 -2.90 0.04 12.79
C LYS A 43 -1.44 0.00 12.34
N ALA A 44 -1.09 -0.93 11.44
CA ALA A 44 0.25 -1.02 10.88
C ALA A 44 0.61 0.25 10.09
N VAL A 45 -0.25 0.70 9.17
CA VAL A 45 -0.04 1.92 8.38
C VAL A 45 0.12 3.15 9.28
N LYS A 46 -0.70 3.29 10.32
CA LYS A 46 -0.54 4.37 11.31
C LYS A 46 0.81 4.32 12.03
N LYS A 47 1.32 3.12 12.32
CA LYS A 47 2.57 2.93 13.09
C LYS A 47 3.85 3.02 12.26
N VAL A 48 3.86 2.51 11.02
CA VAL A 48 5.08 2.42 10.19
C VAL A 48 5.05 3.32 8.95
N GLY A 49 3.95 4.05 8.76
CA GLY A 49 3.66 4.86 7.58
C GLY A 49 3.07 4.03 6.43
N ASN A 50 2.87 4.71 5.30
CA ASN A 50 2.25 4.14 4.10
C ASN A 50 3.17 3.22 3.28
N SER A 51 4.38 2.90 3.72
CA SER A 51 5.28 2.04 2.94
C SER A 51 4.80 0.58 2.98
N ARG A 52 4.44 0.01 1.83
CA ARG A 52 3.97 -1.38 1.69
C ARG A 52 4.93 -2.38 2.34
N LYS A 53 6.23 -2.27 2.03
CA LYS A 53 7.27 -3.13 2.60
C LYS A 53 7.33 -3.07 4.13
N LYS A 54 7.15 -1.88 4.72
CA LYS A 54 7.14 -1.72 6.18
C LYS A 54 5.86 -2.31 6.79
N VAL A 55 4.71 -2.09 6.16
CA VAL A 55 3.41 -2.61 6.59
C VAL A 55 3.40 -4.13 6.55
N GLU A 56 3.81 -4.75 5.42
CA GLU A 56 3.89 -6.21 5.28
C GLU A 56 4.86 -6.83 6.31
N ARG A 57 6.03 -6.22 6.53
CA ARG A 57 6.98 -6.64 7.57
C ARG A 57 6.35 -6.57 8.96
N LYS A 58 5.61 -5.50 9.28
CA LYS A 58 4.93 -5.35 10.57
C LYS A 58 3.81 -6.37 10.77
N LEU A 59 3.15 -6.76 9.68
CA LEU A 59 2.08 -7.78 9.69
C LEU A 59 2.63 -9.21 9.70
N GLY A 60 3.96 -9.39 9.76
CA GLY A 60 4.60 -10.69 9.95
C GLY A 60 4.69 -11.54 8.69
N ARG A 61 4.43 -10.97 7.52
CA ARG A 61 4.60 -11.67 6.26
C ARG A 61 6.01 -11.38 5.75
N LYS A 62 6.93 -12.34 5.90
CA LYS A 62 8.20 -12.34 5.15
C LYS A 62 7.80 -12.33 3.67
N GLY A 63 8.20 -11.28 2.95
CA GLY A 63 7.91 -11.16 1.51
C GLY A 63 8.33 -12.44 0.80
N ARG A 64 7.41 -13.03 0.03
CA ARG A 64 7.80 -13.86 -1.11
C ARG A 64 8.18 -12.91 -2.25
#